data_AF-A0A8X6Y3X5-F1
#
_entry.id   AF-A0A8X6Y3X5-F1
#
_cell.length_a   1.000
_cell.length_b   1.000
_cell.length_c   1.000
_cell.angle_alpha   90.00
_cell.angle_beta   90.00
_cell.angle_gamma   90.00
#
_symmetry.space_group_name_H-M   'P 1'
#
loop_
_entity.id
_entity.type
_entity.pdbx_description
1 polymer ?
#
loop_
_entity_poly.entity_id
_entity_poly.type
_entity_poly.pdbx_seq_one_letter_code
_entity_poly.pdbx_strand_id
1 'polypeptide(L)'
;MVIASSCYHSNNFIILFIPQNTTLTLLLHWRCHFSFSKHKVYKWRDFVEPVCTEMWPKITYYDEDLGQCKSIEQYRLTYYMVCSITLYFIPIIIMITAYSLILWKLWISEVPGERHAANINVQYRARKKVIKMVLVVLIAFIICWTPIQIQIFISALQGDSQVDSWTTEYQWLSNYLAFANSFINPIIYGGFNKTFREGFCIMLRCGFRTDRFP
;
A
#
# COMPACT_ATOMS: atom_id res chain seq x y z
N MET A 1 3.39 8.39 2.21
CA MET A 1 2.91 9.41 1.24
C MET A 1 1.44 9.20 0.81
N VAL A 2 0.91 7.97 0.75
CA VAL A 2 -0.48 7.71 0.30
C VAL A 2 -1.56 8.17 1.29
N ILE A 3 -1.26 8.28 2.59
CA ILE A 3 -2.26 8.62 3.63
C ILE A 3 -2.10 10.07 4.12
N ALA A 4 -0.86 10.59 4.20
CA ALA A 4 -0.59 11.95 4.72
C ALA A 4 -0.83 13.09 3.71
N SER A 5 -0.80 12.83 2.40
CA SER A 5 -0.89 13.89 1.37
C SER A 5 -2.33 14.30 1.03
N SER A 6 -3.33 13.53 1.47
CA SER A 6 -4.71 13.59 0.94
C SER A 6 -5.57 14.72 1.52
N CYS A 7 -5.07 15.48 2.48
CA CYS A 7 -5.85 16.54 3.13
C CYS A 7 -5.74 17.89 2.41
N TYR A 8 -4.75 18.08 1.54
CA TYR A 8 -4.44 19.36 0.91
C TYR A 8 -4.79 19.45 -0.59
N HIS A 9 -5.25 18.37 -1.21
CA HIS A 9 -5.59 18.42 -2.64
C HIS A 9 -6.89 17.69 -2.97
N SER A 10 -7.93 18.52 -3.03
CA SER A 10 -9.03 18.47 -3.98
C SER A 10 -8.73 17.57 -5.20
N ASN A 11 -9.44 16.44 -5.24
CA ASN A 11 -10.18 15.92 -6.38
C ASN A 11 -9.52 15.37 -7.66
N ASN A 12 -8.20 15.27 -7.88
CA ASN A 12 -7.79 14.91 -9.27
C ASN A 12 -6.49 14.15 -9.56
N PHE A 13 -5.95 13.28 -8.70
CA PHE A 13 -4.81 12.44 -9.14
C PHE A 13 -4.88 11.03 -8.56
N ILE A 14 -4.54 10.04 -9.40
CA ILE A 14 -4.47 8.59 -9.15
C ILE A 14 -5.75 7.81 -9.55
N ILE A 15 -6.25 8.04 -10.78
CA ILE A 15 -7.04 7.03 -11.50
C ILE A 15 -6.39 6.81 -12.87
N LEU A 16 -5.16 6.31 -12.89
CA LEU A 16 -4.55 5.81 -14.11
C LEU A 16 -3.93 4.46 -13.75
N PHE A 17 -4.47 3.38 -14.33
CA PHE A 17 -4.02 1.98 -14.24
C PHE A 17 -4.59 1.08 -13.12
N ILE A 18 -5.89 1.12 -12.85
CA ILE A 18 -6.57 0.05 -12.10
C ILE A 18 -7.87 -0.36 -12.82
N PRO A 19 -8.14 -1.68 -13.04
CA PRO A 19 -9.33 -2.15 -13.75
C PRO A 19 -10.65 -1.64 -13.15
N GLN A 20 -11.64 -1.38 -14.02
CA GLN A 20 -12.92 -0.70 -13.72
C GLN A 20 -13.69 -1.25 -12.49
N ASN A 21 -13.59 -2.56 -12.21
CA ASN A 21 -14.27 -3.17 -11.06
C ASN A 21 -13.55 -2.90 -9.71
N THR A 22 -12.24 -2.67 -9.73
CA THR A 22 -11.47 -2.31 -8.52
C THR A 22 -11.60 -0.82 -8.21
N THR A 23 -11.97 -0.01 -9.22
CA THR A 23 -12.17 1.44 -9.07
C THR A 23 -13.28 1.75 -8.08
N LEU A 24 -14.41 1.03 -8.11
CA LEU A 24 -15.52 1.27 -7.18
C LEU A 24 -15.11 1.00 -5.72
N THR A 25 -14.42 -0.11 -5.47
CA THR A 25 -13.96 -0.49 -4.12
C THR A 25 -12.95 0.52 -3.57
N LEU A 26 -12.01 0.96 -4.41
CA LEU A 26 -11.03 1.98 -4.03
C LEU A 26 -11.68 3.35 -3.82
N LEU A 27 -12.67 3.72 -4.64
CA LEU A 27 -13.44 4.96 -4.48
C LEU A 27 -14.28 4.96 -3.21
N LEU A 28 -14.96 3.86 -2.89
CA LEU A 28 -15.72 3.71 -1.65
C LEU A 28 -14.80 3.79 -0.43
N HIS A 29 -13.64 3.14 -0.50
CA HIS A 29 -12.64 3.23 0.55
C HIS A 29 -12.11 4.65 0.73
N TRP A 30 -11.79 5.34 -0.37
CA TRP A 30 -11.34 6.74 -0.34
C TRP A 30 -12.40 7.67 0.23
N ARG A 31 -13.67 7.50 -0.16
CA ARG A 31 -14.79 8.26 0.39
C ARG A 31 -14.96 8.00 1.89
N CYS A 32 -14.85 6.76 2.32
CA CYS A 32 -14.94 6.36 3.72
C CYS A 32 -13.79 6.97 4.53
N HIS A 33 -12.55 6.82 4.07
CA HIS A 33 -11.37 7.41 4.67
C HIS A 33 -11.45 8.93 4.78
N PHE A 34 -11.94 9.62 3.75
CA PHE A 34 -12.11 11.07 3.76
C PHE A 34 -13.23 11.53 4.71
N SER A 35 -14.27 10.71 4.90
CA SER A 35 -15.33 10.99 5.87
C SER A 35 -14.80 10.99 7.32
N PHE A 36 -13.85 10.10 7.62
CA PHE A 36 -13.24 9.97 8.95
C PHE A 36 -11.97 10.82 9.14
N SER A 37 -11.33 11.26 8.06
CA SER A 37 -10.19 12.19 8.11
C SER A 37 -10.67 13.61 8.36
N LYS A 38 -10.23 14.24 9.45
CA LYS A 38 -10.55 15.63 9.75
C LYS A 38 -9.28 16.46 9.87
N HIS A 39 -9.37 17.70 9.39
CA HIS A 39 -8.32 18.69 9.57
C HIS A 39 -8.35 19.22 11.00
N LYS A 40 -7.27 19.03 11.74
CA LYS A 40 -7.07 19.61 13.07
C LYS A 40 -5.87 20.51 13.03
N VAL A 41 -6.01 21.68 13.63
CA VAL A 41 -4.95 22.68 13.70
C VAL A 41 -4.45 22.70 15.14
N TYR A 42 -3.25 22.20 15.37
CA TYR A 42 -2.60 22.30 16.67
C TYR A 42 -1.92 23.67 16.75
N LYS A 43 -2.30 24.47 17.75
CA LYS A 43 -1.63 25.74 18.05
C LYS A 43 -0.57 25.48 19.10
N TRP A 44 0.69 25.48 18.67
CA TRP A 44 1.84 25.54 19.57
C TRP A 44 2.14 27.00 19.91
N ARG A 45 3.05 27.21 20.87
CA ARG A 45 3.41 28.55 21.34
C ARG A 45 3.93 29.45 20.21
N ASP A 46 4.71 28.89 19.28
CA ASP A 46 5.43 29.65 18.24
C ASP A 46 4.98 29.33 16.81
N PHE A 47 4.25 28.23 16.59
CA PHE A 47 3.82 27.83 15.25
C PHE A 47 2.47 27.10 15.28
N VAL A 48 1.83 27.07 14.12
CA VAL A 48 0.56 26.39 13.92
C VAL A 48 0.81 25.19 13.04
N GLU A 49 0.50 24.00 13.54
CA GLU A 49 0.71 22.74 12.84
C GLU A 49 -0.63 22.18 12.36
N PRO A 50 -0.94 22.26 11.05
CA PRO A 50 -2.10 21.58 10.48
C PRO A 50 -1.81 20.08 10.38
N VAL A 51 -2.57 19.27 11.12
CA VAL A 51 -2.48 17.81 11.11
C VAL A 51 -3.80 17.24 10.63
N CYS A 52 -3.75 16.26 9.74
CA CYS A 52 -4.94 15.50 9.38
C CYS A 52 -4.94 14.18 10.12
N THR A 53 -5.92 14.06 11.02
CA THR A 53 -6.06 12.94 11.94
C THR A 53 -7.39 12.28 11.65
N GLU A 54 -7.39 10.95 11.71
CA GLU A 54 -8.62 10.19 11.73
C GLU A 54 -9.37 10.50 13.03
N MET A 55 -10.66 10.81 12.91
CA MET A 55 -11.53 11.10 14.03
C MET A 55 -12.70 10.11 14.03
N TRP A 56 -12.71 9.25 15.04
CA TRP A 56 -13.74 8.24 15.24
C TRP A 56 -14.70 8.70 16.35
N PRO A 57 -16.02 8.47 16.22
CA PRO A 57 -16.97 8.79 17.28
C PRO A 57 -16.70 7.88 18.49
N LYS A 58 -16.51 8.51 19.65
CA LYS A 58 -16.26 7.83 20.93
C LYS A 58 -17.58 7.61 21.65
N ILE A 59 -17.82 6.39 22.11
CA ILE A 59 -18.93 6.10 23.01
C ILE A 59 -18.37 5.99 24.41
N THR A 60 -18.87 6.82 25.32
CA THR A 60 -18.46 6.82 26.72
C THR A 60 -19.47 6.03 27.53
N TYR A 61 -19.01 5.05 28.30
CA TYR A 61 -19.84 4.29 29.23
C TYR A 61 -19.16 4.23 30.59
N TYR A 62 -19.97 4.15 31.64
CA TYR A 62 -19.48 3.98 33.00
C TYR A 62 -19.22 2.49 33.25
N ASP A 63 -17.99 2.15 33.62
CA ASP A 63 -17.59 0.79 33.96
C ASP A 63 -17.68 0.63 35.48
N GLU A 64 -18.67 -0.12 35.94
CA GLU A 64 -18.97 -0.29 37.38
C GLU A 64 -17.86 -1.07 38.11
N ASP A 65 -17.21 -2.03 37.44
CA ASP A 65 -16.17 -2.87 38.03
C ASP A 65 -14.89 -2.09 38.30
N LEU A 66 -14.57 -1.14 37.42
CA LEU A 66 -13.38 -0.29 37.52
C LEU A 66 -13.67 1.09 38.13
N GLY A 67 -14.94 1.42 38.39
CA GLY A 67 -15.37 2.71 38.95
C GLY A 67 -14.97 3.93 38.10
N GLN A 68 -14.86 3.78 36.77
CA GLN A 68 -14.36 4.82 35.88
C GLN A 68 -15.11 4.88 34.54
N CYS A 69 -15.21 6.08 33.95
CA CYS A 69 -15.75 6.25 32.60
C CYS A 69 -14.73 5.82 31.55
N LYS A 70 -15.04 4.79 30.76
CA LYS A 70 -14.25 4.40 29.59
C LYS A 70 -14.85 4.97 28.31
N SER A 71 -13.99 5.36 27.37
CA SER A 71 -14.39 5.84 26.04
C SER A 71 -13.84 4.91 24.99
N ILE A 72 -14.72 4.20 24.28
CA ILE A 72 -14.35 3.22 23.25
C ILE A 72 -14.63 3.75 21.84
N GLU A 73 -13.74 3.40 20.91
CA GLU A 73 -13.87 3.72 19.48
C GLU A 73 -14.33 2.49 18.70
N GLN A 74 -15.60 2.09 18.88
CA GLN A 74 -16.15 0.84 18.36
C GLN A 74 -15.92 0.62 16.85
N TYR A 75 -16.07 1.68 16.05
CA TYR A 75 -15.98 1.58 14.58
C TYR A 75 -14.55 1.54 14.04
N ARG A 76 -13.55 1.95 14.83
CA ARG A 76 -12.16 2.07 14.37
C ARG A 76 -11.58 0.71 13.99
N LEU A 77 -11.67 -0.27 14.88
CA LEU A 77 -11.11 -1.60 14.65
C LEU A 77 -11.82 -2.31 13.51
N THR A 78 -13.16 -2.27 13.47
CA THR A 78 -13.96 -2.86 12.40
C THR A 78 -13.59 -2.27 11.04
N TYR A 79 -13.43 -0.95 10.96
CA TYR A 79 -12.98 -0.30 9.74
C TYR A 79 -11.61 -0.84 9.30
N TYR A 80 -10.60 -0.82 10.18
CA TYR A 80 -9.27 -1.32 9.82
C TYR A 80 -9.27 -2.79 9.40
N MET A 81 -10.06 -3.65 10.04
CA MET A 81 -10.19 -5.05 9.62
C MET A 81 -10.81 -5.20 8.22
N VAL A 82 -11.89 -4.46 7.91
CA VAL A 82 -12.51 -4.45 6.58
C VAL A 82 -11.53 -3.93 5.53
N CYS A 83 -10.79 -2.87 5.87
CA CYS A 83 -9.74 -2.29 5.05
C CYS A 83 -8.64 -3.31 4.73
N SER A 84 -8.15 -4.02 5.75
CA SER A 84 -7.15 -5.08 5.59
C SER A 84 -7.63 -6.21 4.68
N ILE A 85 -8.84 -6.72 4.88
CA ILE A 85 -9.41 -7.78 4.02
C ILE A 85 -9.47 -7.31 2.56
N THR A 86 -9.98 -6.09 2.35
CA THR A 86 -10.27 -5.58 1.01
C THR A 86 -9.02 -5.14 0.26
N LEU A 87 -8.06 -4.50 0.93
CA LEU A 87 -6.87 -3.90 0.31
C LEU A 87 -5.61 -4.74 0.39
N TYR A 88 -5.56 -5.73 1.29
CA TYR A 88 -4.39 -6.59 1.47
C TYR A 88 -4.70 -8.04 1.06
N PHE A 89 -5.64 -8.71 1.74
CA PHE A 89 -5.87 -10.14 1.53
C PHE A 89 -6.49 -10.47 0.17
N ILE A 90 -7.57 -9.79 -0.23
CA ILE A 90 -8.23 -10.03 -1.52
C ILE A 90 -7.26 -9.85 -2.70
N PRO A 91 -6.49 -8.74 -2.80
CA PRO A 91 -5.51 -8.57 -3.86
C PRO A 91 -4.45 -9.66 -3.87
N ILE A 92 -3.93 -10.06 -2.71
CA ILE A 92 -2.91 -11.13 -2.61
C ILE A 92 -3.48 -12.46 -3.12
N ILE A 93 -4.69 -12.83 -2.74
CA ILE A 93 -5.33 -14.08 -3.17
C ILE A 93 -5.53 -14.09 -4.69
N ILE A 94 -6.04 -12.99 -5.26
CA ILE A 94 -6.22 -12.84 -6.71
C ILE A 94 -4.88 -12.95 -7.44
N MET A 95 -3.84 -12.31 -6.91
CA MET A 95 -2.51 -12.34 -7.53
C MET A 95 -1.91 -13.76 -7.46
N ILE A 96 -1.93 -14.40 -6.29
CA ILE A 96 -1.41 -15.77 -6.11
C ILE A 96 -2.13 -16.74 -7.04
N THR A 97 -3.46 -16.69 -7.10
CA THR A 97 -4.25 -17.57 -7.98
C THR A 97 -3.93 -17.34 -9.45
N ALA A 98 -3.90 -16.09 -9.91
CA ALA A 98 -3.53 -15.75 -11.28
C ALA A 98 -2.11 -16.23 -11.63
N TYR A 99 -1.12 -16.06 -10.75
CA TYR A 99 0.24 -16.52 -11.00
C TYR A 99 0.38 -18.04 -11.00
N SER A 100 -0.30 -18.72 -10.09
CA SER A 100 -0.35 -20.20 -10.08
C SER A 100 -0.91 -20.74 -11.39
N LEU A 101 -2.00 -20.14 -11.91
CA LEU A 101 -2.57 -20.50 -13.21
C LEU A 101 -1.61 -20.22 -14.37
N ILE A 102 -0.88 -19.10 -14.33
CA ILE A 102 0.11 -18.76 -15.36
C ILE A 102 1.27 -19.77 -15.35
N LEU A 103 1.82 -20.10 -14.17
CA LEU A 103 2.91 -21.08 -14.04
C LEU A 103 2.46 -22.47 -14.47
N TRP A 104 1.25 -22.88 -14.08
CA TRP A 104 0.65 -24.13 -14.53
C TRP A 104 0.54 -24.17 -16.06
N LYS A 105 -0.04 -23.14 -16.67
CA LYS A 105 -0.20 -23.06 -18.13
C LYS A 105 1.15 -23.08 -18.85
N LEU A 106 2.17 -22.48 -18.24
CA LEU A 106 3.53 -22.49 -18.77
C LEU A 106 4.14 -23.90 -18.75
N TRP A 107 3.93 -24.63 -17.66
CA TRP A 107 4.46 -25.98 -17.46
C TRP A 107 3.82 -26.99 -18.42
N ILE A 108 2.51 -26.86 -18.68
CA ILE A 108 1.81 -27.68 -19.67
C ILE A 108 2.18 -27.31 -21.12
N SER A 109 2.47 -26.04 -21.40
CA SER A 109 2.72 -25.55 -22.76
C SER A 109 4.15 -25.78 -23.27
N GLU A 110 5.05 -26.36 -22.47
CA GLU A 110 6.46 -26.63 -22.86
C GLU A 110 6.61 -27.87 -23.79
N VAL A 111 5.49 -28.46 -24.24
CA VAL A 111 5.45 -29.56 -25.23
C VAL A 111 4.65 -29.13 -26.47
N PRO A 112 5.23 -28.35 -27.40
CA PRO A 112 5.26 -28.80 -28.80
C PRO A 112 6.48 -28.28 -29.63
N GLY A 113 6.88 -29.09 -30.62
CA GLY A 113 8.10 -28.96 -31.41
C GLY A 113 8.23 -27.78 -32.38
N GLU A 114 9.51 -27.45 -32.61
CA GLU A 114 10.22 -26.92 -33.78
C GLU A 114 9.69 -25.76 -34.67
N ARG A 115 10.65 -24.85 -34.96
CA ARG A 115 10.73 -23.84 -36.05
C ARG A 115 9.96 -22.51 -35.93
N HIS A 116 8.84 -22.41 -35.22
CA HIS A 116 8.27 -21.09 -34.85
C HIS A 116 8.84 -20.51 -33.54
N ALA A 117 9.77 -21.25 -32.92
CA ALA A 117 10.24 -21.03 -31.56
C ALA A 117 11.03 -19.71 -31.36
N ALA A 118 11.77 -19.17 -32.33
CA ALA A 118 12.66 -18.03 -32.07
C ALA A 118 11.92 -16.74 -31.65
N ASN A 119 10.91 -16.31 -32.42
CA ASN A 119 10.11 -15.12 -32.08
C ASN A 119 9.21 -15.35 -30.85
N ILE A 120 8.68 -16.57 -30.71
CA ILE A 120 7.89 -16.98 -29.54
C ILE A 120 8.77 -16.97 -28.28
N ASN A 121 10.02 -17.41 -28.37
CA ASN A 121 11.00 -17.43 -27.28
C ASN A 121 11.37 -16.02 -26.81
N VAL A 122 11.49 -15.05 -27.71
CA VAL A 122 11.74 -13.64 -27.33
C VAL A 122 10.55 -13.06 -26.58
N GLN A 123 9.33 -13.24 -27.08
CA GLN A 123 8.12 -12.79 -26.38
C GLN A 123 7.93 -13.51 -25.03
N TYR A 124 8.23 -14.81 -24.98
CA TYR A 124 8.16 -15.62 -23.77
C TYR A 124 9.16 -15.15 -22.71
N ARG A 125 10.40 -14.86 -23.08
CA ARG A 125 11.42 -14.28 -22.19
C ARG A 125 11.00 -12.90 -21.66
N ALA A 126 10.42 -12.05 -22.53
CA ALA A 126 9.90 -10.75 -22.11
C ALA A 126 8.73 -10.88 -21.12
N ARG A 127 7.78 -11.78 -21.39
CA ARG A 127 6.64 -12.08 -20.48
C ARG A 127 7.11 -12.64 -19.14
N LYS A 128 8.05 -13.59 -19.13
CA LYS A 128 8.68 -14.11 -17.90
C LYS A 128 9.34 -13.00 -17.09
N LYS A 129 10.00 -12.03 -17.74
CA LYS A 129 10.60 -10.89 -17.05
C LYS A 129 9.56 -10.02 -16.36
N VAL A 130 8.45 -9.73 -17.03
CA VAL A 130 7.32 -8.98 -16.44
C VAL A 130 6.73 -9.76 -15.28
N ILE A 131 6.48 -11.06 -15.42
CA ILE A 131 5.96 -11.91 -14.33
C ILE A 131 6.90 -11.88 -13.13
N LYS A 132 8.22 -12.07 -13.33
CA LYS A 132 9.22 -11.99 -12.26
C LYS A 132 9.19 -10.64 -11.56
N MET A 133 9.07 -9.56 -12.32
CA MET A 133 8.97 -8.22 -11.78
C MET A 133 7.71 -8.04 -10.90
N VAL A 134 6.54 -8.50 -11.36
CA VAL A 134 5.32 -8.37 -10.56
C VAL A 134 5.38 -9.25 -9.30
N LEU A 135 6.01 -10.43 -9.36
CA LEU A 135 6.27 -11.24 -8.16
C LEU A 135 7.14 -10.50 -7.14
N VAL A 136 8.19 -9.79 -7.57
CA VAL A 136 9.03 -9.00 -6.67
C VAL A 136 8.23 -7.85 -6.04
N VAL A 137 7.38 -7.17 -6.80
CA VAL A 137 6.47 -6.13 -6.28
C VAL A 137 5.50 -6.72 -5.24
N LEU A 138 4.92 -7.89 -5.52
CA LEU A 138 4.01 -8.57 -4.60
C LEU A 138 4.69 -8.93 -3.27
N ILE A 139 5.90 -9.49 -3.33
CA ILE A 139 6.68 -9.84 -2.13
C ILE A 139 7.02 -8.59 -1.33
N ALA A 140 7.46 -7.52 -1.98
CA ALA A 140 7.74 -6.25 -1.32
C ALA A 140 6.50 -5.68 -0.63
N PHE A 141 5.34 -5.72 -1.30
CA PHE A 141 4.07 -5.29 -0.74
C PHE A 141 3.70 -6.11 0.50
N ILE A 142 3.79 -7.43 0.45
CA ILE A 142 3.53 -8.32 1.59
C ILE A 142 4.44 -7.95 2.77
N ILE A 143 5.75 -7.90 2.56
CA ILE A 143 6.73 -7.63 3.62
C ILE A 143 6.49 -6.25 4.26
N CYS A 144 6.23 -5.23 3.45
CA CYS A 144 6.08 -3.86 3.95
C CYS A 144 4.79 -3.65 4.74
N TRP A 145 3.71 -4.35 4.39
CA TRP A 145 2.40 -4.19 5.03
C TRP A 145 2.13 -5.19 6.15
N THR A 146 2.79 -6.36 6.16
CA THR A 146 2.61 -7.40 7.19
C THR A 146 2.72 -6.89 8.63
N PRO A 147 3.70 -6.03 8.99
CA PRO A 147 3.82 -5.54 10.36
C PRO A 147 2.56 -4.80 10.84
N ILE A 148 1.98 -3.94 9.99
CA ILE A 148 0.72 -3.25 10.30
C ILE A 148 -0.44 -4.25 10.44
N GLN A 149 -0.47 -5.30 9.60
CA GLN A 149 -1.53 -6.32 9.70
C GLN A 149 -1.46 -7.08 11.03
N ILE A 150 -0.25 -7.38 11.50
CA ILE A 150 -0.04 -8.01 12.81
C ILE A 150 -0.55 -7.10 13.92
N GLN A 151 -0.32 -5.78 13.84
CA GLN A 151 -0.84 -4.84 14.84
C GLN A 151 -2.35 -4.82 14.90
N ILE A 152 -3.01 -4.72 13.74
CA ILE A 152 -4.49 -4.72 13.67
C ILE A 152 -5.04 -6.01 14.28
N PHE A 153 -4.40 -7.15 14.00
CA PHE A 153 -4.81 -8.44 14.53
C PHE A 153 -4.60 -8.56 16.04
N ILE A 154 -3.45 -8.11 16.56
CA ILE A 154 -3.18 -8.06 18.00
C ILE A 154 -4.20 -7.16 18.69
N SER A 155 -4.45 -5.95 18.18
CA SER A 155 -5.48 -5.05 18.71
C SER A 155 -6.89 -5.66 18.67
N ALA A 156 -7.19 -6.52 17.70
CA ALA A 156 -8.46 -7.22 17.63
C ALA A 156 -8.59 -8.34 18.68
N LEU A 157 -7.48 -9.03 19.00
CA LEU A 157 -7.47 -10.12 19.96
C LEU A 157 -7.37 -9.66 21.42
N GLN A 158 -6.55 -8.64 21.67
CA GLN A 158 -6.24 -8.16 23.02
C GLN A 158 -7.29 -7.15 23.54
N GLY A 159 -8.06 -6.52 22.65
CA GLY A 159 -9.01 -5.47 23.05
C GLY A 159 -8.32 -4.31 23.77
N ASP A 160 -8.97 -3.74 24.78
CA ASP A 160 -8.49 -2.59 25.58
C ASP A 160 -7.47 -2.96 26.67
N SER A 161 -6.84 -4.15 26.59
CA SER A 161 -5.82 -4.56 27.55
C SER A 161 -4.53 -3.76 27.39
N GLN A 162 -3.77 -3.62 28.49
CA GLN A 162 -2.64 -2.70 28.55
C GLN A 162 -1.62 -2.96 27.45
N VAL A 163 -1.31 -1.87 26.74
CA VAL A 163 -0.36 -1.87 25.64
C VAL A 163 1.05 -1.87 26.22
N ASP A 164 1.76 -3.00 26.16
CA ASP A 164 3.13 -3.14 26.65
C ASP A 164 4.10 -2.14 25.97
N SER A 165 5.19 -1.74 26.62
CA SER A 165 6.11 -0.71 26.07
C SER A 165 6.71 -1.06 24.70
N TRP A 166 6.92 -2.35 24.38
CA TRP A 166 7.47 -2.82 23.11
C TRP A 166 6.57 -2.50 21.90
N THR A 167 5.28 -2.29 22.14
CA THR A 167 4.29 -1.96 21.09
C THR A 167 4.56 -0.63 20.40
N THR A 168 5.14 0.35 21.11
CA THR A 168 5.39 1.68 20.56
C THR A 168 6.51 1.62 19.52
N GLU A 169 7.63 0.99 19.86
CA GLU A 169 8.75 0.79 18.92
C GLU A 169 8.31 -0.02 17.69
N TYR A 170 7.54 -1.07 17.93
CA TYR A 170 6.97 -1.88 16.85
C TYR A 170 6.02 -1.08 15.95
N GLN A 171 5.25 -0.14 16.50
CA GLN A 171 4.38 0.77 15.74
C GLN A 171 5.15 1.74 14.87
N TRP A 172 6.24 2.31 15.37
CA TRP A 172 7.11 3.13 14.53
C TRP A 172 7.67 2.30 13.38
N LEU A 173 8.27 1.15 13.67
CA LEU A 173 8.84 0.26 12.65
C LEU A 173 7.81 -0.14 11.59
N SER A 174 6.61 -0.53 12.01
CA SER A 174 5.52 -0.94 11.12
C SER A 174 5.11 0.18 10.17
N ASN A 175 5.00 1.41 10.68
CA ASN A 175 4.70 2.58 9.87
C ASN A 175 5.83 2.91 8.89
N TYR A 176 7.10 2.83 9.32
CA TYR A 176 8.25 3.04 8.44
C TYR A 176 8.28 2.05 7.28
N LEU A 177 8.02 0.77 7.54
CA LEU A 177 7.97 -0.26 6.49
C LEU A 177 6.83 0.00 5.50
N ALA A 178 5.66 0.41 5.97
CA ALA A 178 4.55 0.77 5.08
C ALA A 178 4.90 1.98 4.20
N PHE A 179 5.63 2.97 4.71
CA PHE A 179 6.13 4.08 3.90
C PHE A 179 7.20 3.66 2.89
N ALA A 180 8.09 2.74 3.27
CA ALA A 180 9.14 2.21 2.40
C ALA A 180 8.57 1.54 1.15
N ASN A 181 7.37 0.94 1.22
CA ASN A 181 6.69 0.34 0.06
C ASN A 181 6.60 1.29 -1.15
N SER A 182 6.32 2.58 -0.91
CA SER A 182 6.20 3.57 -1.99
C SER A 182 7.56 3.86 -2.65
N PHE A 183 8.64 3.82 -1.87
CA PHE A 183 10.01 4.07 -2.33
C PHE A 183 10.62 2.85 -3.06
N ILE A 184 10.25 1.64 -2.63
CA ILE A 184 10.74 0.39 -3.22
C ILE A 184 10.24 0.23 -4.67
N ASN A 185 9.05 0.74 -5.00
CA ASN A 185 8.48 0.66 -6.33
C ASN A 185 9.45 1.16 -7.43
N PRO A 186 9.89 2.45 -7.46
CA PRO A 186 10.89 2.93 -8.41
C PRO A 186 12.16 2.08 -8.52
N ILE A 187 12.65 1.51 -7.43
CA ILE A 187 13.85 0.64 -7.42
C ILE A 187 13.57 -0.65 -8.20
N ILE A 188 12.42 -1.29 -7.95
CA ILE A 188 12.01 -2.50 -8.67
C ILE A 188 11.79 -2.18 -10.15
N TYR A 189 11.03 -1.13 -10.47
CA TYR A 189 10.77 -0.73 -11.86
C TYR A 189 12.08 -0.35 -12.58
N GLY A 190 13.00 0.36 -11.92
CA GLY A 190 14.31 0.73 -12.48
C GLY A 190 15.24 -0.47 -12.74
N GLY A 191 15.18 -1.52 -11.90
CA GLY A 191 15.95 -2.74 -12.11
C GLY A 191 15.39 -3.66 -13.20
N PHE A 192 14.06 -3.77 -13.29
CA PHE A 192 13.41 -4.77 -14.14
C PHE A 192 12.81 -4.21 -15.45
N ASN A 193 12.46 -2.93 -15.53
CA ASN A 193 11.89 -2.32 -16.72
C ASN A 193 12.93 -1.46 -17.47
N LYS A 194 13.36 -1.92 -18.66
CA LYS A 194 14.37 -1.22 -19.48
C LYS A 194 13.89 0.16 -19.91
N THR A 195 12.62 0.28 -20.30
CA THR A 195 11.99 1.55 -20.73
C THR A 195 11.90 2.54 -19.57
N PHE A 196 11.57 2.07 -18.36
CA PHE A 196 11.55 2.91 -17.16
C PHE A 196 12.96 3.37 -16.78
N ARG A 197 13.95 2.49 -16.87
CA ARG A 197 15.37 2.81 -16.63
C ARG A 197 15.89 3.87 -17.60
N GLU A 198 15.55 3.77 -18.88
CA GLU A 198 15.94 4.76 -19.89
C GLU A 198 15.32 6.13 -19.60
N GLY A 199 14.02 6.20 -19.27
CA GLY A 199 13.38 7.45 -18.83
C GLY A 199 13.99 8.04 -17.55
N PHE A 200 14.27 7.20 -16.56
CA PHE A 200 14.89 7.63 -15.30
C PHE A 200 16.33 8.14 -15.49
N CYS A 201 17.13 7.47 -16.34
CA CYS A 201 18.46 7.94 -16.71
C CYS A 201 18.44 9.25 -17.49
N ILE A 202 17.45 9.46 -18.37
CA ILE A 202 17.28 10.74 -19.08
C ILE A 202 16.94 11.86 -18.09
N MET A 203 15.99 11.64 -17.17
CA MET A 203 15.66 12.62 -16.13
C MET A 203 16.86 13.00 -15.27
N LEU A 204 17.64 12.00 -14.82
CA LEU A 204 18.83 12.23 -14.01
C LEU A 204 19.96 12.93 -14.79
N ARG A 205 20.10 12.66 -16.10
CA ARG A 205 21.13 13.31 -16.94
C ARG A 205 20.75 14.74 -17.36
N CYS A 206 19.46 15.06 -17.47
CA CYS A 206 19.00 16.42 -17.75
C CYS A 206 19.20 17.38 -16.56
N GLY A 207 19.34 16.88 -15.32
CA GLY A 207 19.70 17.69 -14.15
C GLY A 207 21.18 18.11 -14.06
N PHE A 208 22.06 17.52 -14.88
CA PHE A 208 23.50 17.85 -14.92
C PHE A 208 23.92 18.67 -16.15
N ARG A 209 22.96 19.13 -16.96
CA ARG A 209 23.26 20.01 -18.10
C ARG A 209 22.99 21.45 -17.70
N THR A 210 23.84 22.00 -16.84
CA THR A 210 23.99 23.46 -16.73
C THR A 210 24.37 24.00 -18.11
N ASP A 211 23.51 24.88 -18.59
CA ASP A 211 23.62 25.80 -19.72
C ASP A 211 24.83 25.68 -20.64
N ARG A 212 24.53 25.39 -21.90
CA ARG A 212 25.15 26.10 -23.03
C ARG A 212 24.20 26.08 -24.22
N PHE A 213 23.31 27.05 -24.24
CA PHE A 213 22.71 27.54 -25.48
C PHE A 213 23.69 28.55 -26.10
N PRO A 214 24.18 28.34 -27.33
CA PRO A 214 24.48 29.44 -28.23
C PRO A 214 23.20 30.02 -28.84
#